data_AF-A0A4S0HVH3-F1
#
_entry.id   AF-A0A4S0HVH3-F1
#
_cell.length_a   1.000
_cell.length_b   1.000
_cell.length_c   1.000
_cell.angle_alpha   90.00
_cell.angle_beta   90.00
_cell.angle_gamma   90.00
#
_symmetry.space_group_name_H-M   'P 1'
#
loop_
_entity.id
_entity.type
_entity.pdbx_description
1 polymer ?
#
loop_
_entity_poly.entity_id
_entity_poly.type
_entity_poly.pdbx_seq_one_letter_code
_entity_poly.pdbx_strand_id
1 'polypeptide(L)'
;MTERQDMAALAIAQGHGVPDVVARVLAGRGVTAEQTERFLDPTIRDLLPNPASLTDMEKAAVRLADAIIAGEKVAIFGDYDVDGAASSALV
;
A
#
# COMPACT_ATOMS: atom_id res chain seq x y z
N MET A 1 16.70 -5.22 20.62
CA MET A 1 17.10 -4.96 19.22
C MET A 1 18.25 -5.89 18.91
N THR A 2 18.31 -6.48 17.72
CA THR A 2 19.45 -7.33 17.34
C THR A 2 20.61 -6.46 16.85
N GLU A 3 21.85 -6.96 16.91
CA GLU A 3 23.04 -6.25 16.42
C GLU A 3 22.88 -5.77 14.96
N ARG A 4 22.20 -6.56 14.11
CA ARG A 4 21.84 -6.16 12.75
C ARG A 4 20.90 -4.95 12.68
N GLN A 5 19.94 -4.86 13.60
CA GLN A 5 19.02 -3.73 13.67
C GLN A 5 19.69 -2.48 14.24
N ASP A 6 20.65 -2.60 15.15
CA ASP A 6 21.46 -1.47 15.62
C ASP A 6 22.31 -0.88 14.48
N MET A 7 22.95 -1.74 13.68
CA MET A 7 23.71 -1.31 12.51
C MET A 7 22.83 -0.66 11.44
N ALA A 8 21.65 -1.23 11.18
CA ALA A 8 20.68 -0.64 10.26
C ALA A 8 20.19 0.72 10.76
N ALA A 9 19.87 0.86 12.05
CA ALA A 9 19.45 2.13 12.63
C ALA A 9 20.52 3.22 12.50
N LEU A 10 21.79 2.88 12.74
CA LEU A 10 22.90 3.83 12.57
C LEU A 10 23.02 4.28 11.11
N ALA A 11 22.95 3.33 10.16
CA ALA A 11 23.01 3.63 8.73
C ALA A 11 21.84 4.53 8.28
N ILE A 12 20.63 4.27 8.78
CA ILE A 12 19.43 5.07 8.49
C ILE A 12 19.57 6.50 9.05
N ALA A 13 19.97 6.65 10.31
CA ALA A 13 20.13 7.95 10.94
C ALA A 13 21.18 8.82 10.22
N GLN A 14 22.31 8.21 9.84
CA GLN A 14 23.39 8.92 9.12
C GLN A 14 23.02 9.22 7.66
N GLY A 15 22.41 8.26 6.96
CA GLY A 15 22.12 8.37 5.53
C GLY A 15 20.94 9.28 5.19
N HIS A 16 19.95 9.37 6.08
CA HIS A 16 18.70 10.09 5.83
C HIS A 16 18.47 11.29 6.76
N GLY A 17 19.40 11.56 7.68
CA GLY A 17 19.31 12.69 8.61
C GLY A 17 18.11 12.62 9.58
N VAL A 18 17.55 11.43 9.78
CA VAL A 18 16.40 11.23 10.67
C VAL A 18 16.86 11.08 12.13
N PRO A 19 16.04 11.47 13.13
CA PRO A 19 16.37 11.26 14.53
C PRO A 19 16.65 9.79 14.86
N ASP A 20 17.57 9.52 15.79
CA ASP A 20 17.96 8.15 16.20
C ASP A 20 16.73 7.30 16.57
N VAL A 21 15.77 7.86 17.31
CA VAL A 21 14.53 7.16 17.66
C VAL A 21 13.74 6.70 16.43
N VAL A 22 13.66 7.52 15.38
CA VAL A 22 12.97 7.18 14.13
C VAL A 22 13.74 6.07 13.41
N ALA A 23 15.07 6.17 13.36
CA ALA A 23 15.92 5.17 12.73
C ALA A 23 15.82 3.79 13.41
N ARG A 24 15.79 3.74 14.75
CA ARG A 24 15.59 2.48 15.49
C ARG A 24 14.22 1.88 15.23
N VAL A 25 13.19 2.71 15.13
CA VAL A 25 11.82 2.29 14.83
C VAL A 25 11.71 1.71 13.41
N LEU A 26 12.40 2.31 12.43
CA LEU A 26 12.48 1.80 11.05
C LEU A 26 13.25 0.47 10.98
N ALA A 27 14.42 0.39 11.61
CA ALA A 27 15.19 -0.85 11.70
C ALA A 27 14.43 -1.97 12.43
N GLY A 28 13.65 -1.61 13.46
CA GLY A 28 12.75 -2.52 14.18
C GLY A 28 11.67 -3.12 13.28
N ARG A 29 11.22 -2.38 12.26
CA ARG A 29 10.27 -2.84 11.22
C ARG A 29 10.94 -3.59 10.06
N GLY A 30 12.26 -3.77 10.10
CA GLY A 30 13.02 -4.43 9.03
C GLY A 30 13.26 -3.55 7.80
N VAL A 31 13.04 -2.24 7.91
CA VAL A 31 13.34 -1.28 6.85
C VAL A 31 14.85 -1.10 6.77
N THR A 32 15.43 -1.24 5.57
CA THR A 32 16.86 -0.97 5.34
C THR A 32 17.12 0.52 5.09
N ALA A 33 18.39 0.92 5.13
CA ALA A 33 18.78 2.28 4.78
C ALA A 33 18.33 2.65 3.36
N GLU A 34 18.41 1.74 2.40
CA GLU A 34 17.99 1.96 1.01
C GLU A 34 16.46 2.09 0.88
N GLN A 35 15.69 1.47 1.77
CA GLN A 35 14.23 1.50 1.76
C GLN A 35 13.63 2.70 2.52
N THR A 36 14.46 3.45 3.25
CA THR A 36 13.98 4.47 4.20
C THR A 36 13.17 5.57 3.53
N GLU A 37 13.65 6.11 2.41
CA GLU A 37 12.96 7.19 1.69
C GLU A 37 11.58 6.71 1.19
N ARG A 38 11.54 5.53 0.54
CA ARG A 38 10.28 4.95 0.03
C ARG A 38 9.29 4.57 1.13
N PHE A 39 9.79 4.28 2.33
CA PHE A 39 8.94 3.97 3.48
C PHE A 39 8.35 5.24 4.11
N LEU A 40 9.14 6.33 4.19
CA LEU A 40 8.72 7.58 4.80
C LEU A 40 7.87 8.46 3.88
N ASP A 41 8.16 8.43 2.57
CA ASP A 41 7.43 9.17 1.54
C ASP A 41 6.98 8.22 0.41
N PRO A 42 6.04 7.31 0.69
CA PRO A 42 5.57 6.37 -0.31
C PRO A 42 4.67 7.07 -1.34
N THR A 43 4.85 6.70 -2.61
CA THR A 43 3.86 7.04 -3.63
C THR A 43 2.84 5.91 -3.78
N ILE A 44 1.59 6.25 -4.13
CA ILE A 44 0.55 5.24 -4.43
C ILE A 44 1.03 4.25 -5.51
N ARG A 45 1.75 4.76 -6.51
CA ARG A 45 2.29 3.96 -7.61
C ARG A 45 3.29 2.90 -7.14
N ASP A 46 4.10 3.22 -6.14
CA ASP A 46 5.10 2.30 -5.60
C ASP A 46 4.49 1.21 -4.71
N LEU A 47 3.31 1.46 -4.15
CA LEU A 47 2.63 0.54 -3.23
C LEU A 47 1.60 -0.36 -3.90
N LEU A 48 1.01 0.07 -5.01
CA LEU A 48 -0.03 -0.71 -5.68
C LEU A 48 0.57 -1.73 -6.65
N PRO A 49 0.32 -3.05 -6.46
CA PRO A 49 0.66 -4.04 -7.46
C PRO A 49 -0.19 -3.84 -8.72
N ASN A 50 0.20 -4.49 -9.82
CA ASN A 50 -0.63 -4.53 -11.02
C ASN A 50 -2.01 -5.13 -10.67
N PRO A 51 -3.13 -4.38 -10.81
CA PRO A 51 -4.45 -4.90 -10.46
C PRO A 51 -4.82 -6.17 -11.23
N ALA A 52 -4.29 -6.35 -12.46
CA ALA A 52 -4.53 -7.55 -13.26
C ALA A 52 -3.98 -8.84 -12.62
N SER A 53 -3.13 -8.75 -11.59
CA SER A 53 -2.71 -9.92 -10.81
C SER A 53 -3.80 -10.45 -9.87
N LEU A 54 -4.84 -9.66 -9.59
CA LEU A 54 -5.97 -10.09 -8.78
C LEU A 54 -6.85 -11.03 -9.61
N THR A 55 -7.31 -12.12 -8.98
CA THR A 55 -8.13 -13.15 -9.63
C THR A 55 -9.33 -12.52 -10.32
N ASP A 56 -9.47 -12.80 -11.62
CA ASP A 56 -10.56 -12.32 -12.48
C ASP A 56 -10.73 -10.79 -12.58
N MET A 57 -9.72 -9.99 -12.19
CA MET A 57 -9.82 -8.52 -12.22
C MET A 57 -10.15 -7.96 -13.61
N GLU A 58 -9.47 -8.43 -14.65
CA GLU A 58 -9.74 -7.97 -16.02
C GLU A 58 -11.17 -8.30 -16.46
N LYS A 59 -11.65 -9.50 -16.13
CA LYS A 59 -13.02 -9.92 -16.46
C LYS A 59 -14.06 -9.08 -15.73
N ALA A 60 -13.83 -8.80 -14.45
CA ALA A 60 -14.71 -7.97 -13.64
C ALA A 60 -14.76 -6.52 -14.17
N ALA A 61 -13.60 -5.95 -14.49
CA ALA A 61 -13.50 -4.60 -15.05
C ALA A 61 -14.24 -4.46 -16.39
N VAL A 62 -14.04 -5.41 -17.31
CA VAL A 62 -14.75 -5.44 -18.60
C VAL A 62 -16.26 -5.59 -18.39
N ARG A 63 -16.69 -6.53 -17.55
CA ARG A 63 -18.12 -6.74 -17.27
C ARG A 63 -18.80 -5.50 -16.71
N LEU A 64 -18.12 -4.76 -15.82
CA LEU A 64 -18.65 -3.54 -15.23
C LEU A 64 -18.70 -2.40 -16.26
N ALA A 65 -17.65 -2.23 -17.05
CA ALA A 65 -17.61 -1.24 -18.14
C ALA A 65 -18.73 -1.47 -19.16
N ASP A 66 -18.94 -2.72 -19.58
CA ASP A 66 -20.00 -3.10 -20.51
C ASP A 66 -21.39 -2.79 -19.92
N ALA A 67 -21.60 -3.07 -18.61
CA ALA A 67 -22.86 -2.76 -17.92
C ALA A 67 -23.17 -1.26 -17.96
N ILE A 68 -22.16 -0.43 -17.69
CA ILE A 68 -22.27 1.02 -17.68
C ILE A 68 -22.59 1.54 -19.08
N ILE A 69 -21.87 1.05 -20.10
CA ILE A 69 -22.09 1.43 -21.50
C ILE A 69 -23.49 1.04 -21.98
N ALA A 70 -23.99 -0.13 -21.56
CA ALA A 70 -25.32 -0.62 -21.89
C ALA A 70 -26.45 0.02 -21.04
N GLY A 71 -26.12 0.84 -20.03
CA GLY A 71 -27.12 1.44 -19.13
C GLY A 71 -27.81 0.44 -18.21
N GLU A 72 -27.15 -0.67 -17.89
CA GLU A 72 -27.65 -1.67 -16.94
C GLU A 72 -27.73 -1.10 -15.52
N LYS A 73 -28.70 -1.57 -14.74
CA LYS A 73 -28.73 -1.28 -13.29
C LYS A 73 -27.69 -2.14 -12.60
N VAL A 74 -26.75 -1.49 -11.90
CA VAL A 74 -25.71 -2.14 -11.09
C VAL A 74 -26.05 -1.95 -9.61
N ALA A 75 -25.99 -3.04 -8.84
CA ALA A 75 -26.11 -3.00 -7.39
C ALA A 75 -24.76 -3.37 -6.77
N ILE A 76 -24.29 -2.56 -5.82
CA ILE A 76 -23.04 -2.79 -5.08
C ILE A 76 -23.40 -3.30 -3.67
N PHE A 77 -22.86 -4.45 -3.31
CA PHE A 77 -23.02 -5.06 -2.00
C PHE A 77 -21.67 -5.00 -1.27
N GLY A 78 -21.56 -4.10 -0.31
CA GLY A 78 -20.41 -4.01 0.60
C GLY A 78 -20.60 -4.79 1.88
N ASP A 79 -19.50 -5.09 2.56
CA ASP A 79 -19.54 -5.48 3.97
C ASP A 79 -19.79 -4.25 4.86
N TYR A 80 -20.16 -4.50 6.11
CA TYR A 80 -20.54 -3.49 7.10
C TYR A 80 -19.33 -2.78 7.74
N ASP A 81 -18.12 -3.27 7.54
CA ASP A 81 -16.91 -2.62 8.02
C ASP A 81 -16.59 -1.33 7.24
N VAL A 82 -15.67 -0.55 7.79
CA VAL A 82 -15.35 0.78 7.28
C VAL A 82 -14.73 0.69 5.88
N ASP A 83 -13.91 -0.33 5.62
CA ASP A 83 -13.33 -0.60 4.31
C ASP A 83 -14.37 -1.07 3.29
N GLY A 84 -15.32 -1.94 3.68
CA GLY A 84 -16.45 -2.35 2.84
C GLY A 84 -17.37 -1.19 2.45
N ALA A 85 -17.72 -0.35 3.42
CA ALA A 85 -18.54 0.84 3.19
C ALA A 85 -17.81 1.88 2.31
N ALA A 86 -16.54 2.17 2.58
CA ALA A 86 -15.76 3.11 1.80
C ALA A 86 -15.54 2.63 0.36
N SER A 87 -15.24 1.34 0.17
CA SER A 87 -15.03 0.76 -1.16
C SER A 87 -16.32 0.77 -1.98
N SER A 88 -17.46 0.48 -1.34
CA SER A 88 -18.76 0.48 -2.02
C SER A 88 -19.20 1.87 -2.46
N ALA A 89 -18.80 2.91 -1.73
CA ALA A 89 -19.09 4.30 -2.11
C ALA A 89 -18.18 4.82 -3.23
N LEU A 90 -17.01 4.22 -3.41
CA LEU A 90 -16.05 4.59 -4.45
C LEU A 90 -16.46 4.05 -5.83
N VAL A 91 -17.07 2.86 -5.88
CA VAL A 91 -17.56 2.21 -7.10
C VAL A 91 -18.82 2.90 -7.60
#